data_AF-A0AAD5GZF6-F1
#
_entry.id   AF-A0AAD5GZF6-F1
#
_cell.length_a   1.000
_cell.length_b   1.000
_cell.length_c   1.000
_cell.angle_alpha   90.00
_cell.angle_beta   90.00
_cell.angle_gamma   90.00
#
_symmetry.space_group_name_H-M   'P 1'
#
loop_
_entity.id
_entity.type
_entity.pdbx_description
1 polymer ?
#
loop_
_entity_poly.entity_id
_entity_poly.type
_entity_poly.pdbx_seq_one_letter_code
_entity_poly.pdbx_strand_id
1 'polypeptide(L)'
;MDVYSLHSSAAKVVEYLERADPEAARRAKSRYACFDRFGADTMAYAYAVGVGGASSCADAAVSILKEVVRNASEYGEALDGEKGQELAFAAQCNAAVVSGAEQYYRNMFFGDELTWNIRDSHFLDTVQAIRQHLSRRRPADDPPRLVLWAHNSHLGDARATDMGQRRGEHNIGQLCREAFGMKKVYNIGFTTHTGTVSAADDWDTPVQCKQVRKSMPGSYEHLFHKAGMSDFALDLRGGSQDLTAALQGPLLERAIGVIYRPRTERQSHYFYCELPQQFDMVVHMDSTAALHPLEKTGRWETDWRAREDMPEVG
;
A
#
# COMPACT_ATOMS: atom_id res chain seq x y z
N MET A 1 2.68 -6.87 4.81
CA MET A 1 1.49 -6.45 4.04
C MET A 1 1.92 -6.02 2.66
N ASP A 2 2.91 -5.13 2.53
CA ASP A 2 3.45 -4.81 1.20
C ASP A 2 4.35 -5.91 0.63
N VAL A 3 4.46 -5.96 -0.70
CA VAL A 3 5.17 -6.99 -1.46
C VAL A 3 6.58 -6.58 -1.90
N TYR A 4 7.03 -5.37 -1.55
CA TYR A 4 8.37 -4.88 -1.92
C TYR A 4 9.51 -5.44 -1.08
N SER A 5 9.21 -6.18 -0.01
CA SER A 5 10.20 -6.60 1.00
C SER A 5 10.73 -8.04 0.80
N LEU A 6 10.77 -8.54 -0.45
CA LEU A 6 11.06 -9.93 -0.83
C LEU A 6 12.24 -10.54 -0.06
N HIS A 7 13.45 -10.00 -0.23
CA HIS A 7 14.65 -10.57 0.36
C HIS A 7 14.64 -10.54 1.89
N SER A 8 14.16 -9.43 2.48
CA SER A 8 14.08 -9.29 3.93
C SER A 8 13.05 -10.25 4.56
N SER A 9 11.92 -10.47 3.89
CA SER A 9 10.91 -11.45 4.33
C SER A 9 11.42 -12.87 4.19
N ALA A 10 12.12 -13.20 3.11
CA ALA A 10 12.76 -14.52 2.95
C ALA A 10 13.77 -14.77 4.08
N ALA A 11 14.61 -13.79 4.41
CA ALA A 11 15.56 -13.89 5.52
C ALA A 11 14.85 -14.11 6.86
N LYS A 12 13.73 -13.43 7.12
CA LYS A 12 12.95 -13.60 8.35
C LYS A 12 12.29 -14.99 8.47
N VAL A 13 11.84 -15.57 7.36
CA VAL A 13 11.35 -16.95 7.34
C VAL A 13 12.48 -17.92 7.70
N VAL A 14 13.65 -17.74 7.10
CA VAL A 14 14.81 -18.61 7.38
C VAL A 14 15.27 -18.47 8.83
N GLU A 15 15.42 -17.26 9.35
CA GLU A 15 15.81 -16.98 10.75
C GLU A 15 14.84 -17.64 11.75
N TYR A 16 13.55 -17.59 11.46
CA TYR A 16 12.54 -18.27 12.26
C TYR A 16 12.72 -19.80 12.23
N LEU A 17 12.84 -20.38 11.04
CA LEU A 17 13.00 -21.82 10.87
C LEU A 17 14.30 -22.34 11.48
N GLU A 18 15.40 -21.57 11.47
CA GLU A 18 16.65 -21.98 12.12
C GLU A 18 16.48 -22.30 13.61
N ARG A 19 15.52 -21.63 14.26
CA ARG A 19 15.19 -21.83 15.66
C ARG A 19 14.15 -22.92 15.87
N ALA A 20 13.14 -23.01 14.98
CA ALA A 20 12.02 -23.92 15.13
C ALA A 20 12.27 -25.33 14.54
N ASP A 21 12.91 -25.40 13.36
CA ASP A 21 13.23 -26.62 12.62
C ASP A 21 14.43 -26.38 11.66
N PRO A 22 15.66 -26.70 12.08
CA PRO A 22 16.86 -26.49 11.27
C PRO A 22 16.89 -27.25 9.93
N GLU A 23 16.16 -28.36 9.81
CA GLU A 23 16.03 -29.10 8.55
C GLU A 23 15.13 -28.32 7.57
N ALA A 24 14.00 -27.79 8.05
CA ALA A 24 13.16 -26.89 7.27
C ALA A 24 13.91 -25.61 6.86
N ALA A 25 14.73 -25.06 7.75
CA ALA A 25 15.56 -23.89 7.44
C ALA A 25 16.51 -24.17 6.25
N ARG A 26 17.16 -25.35 6.22
CA ARG A 26 18.02 -25.76 5.09
C ARG A 26 17.24 -25.90 3.79
N ARG A 27 16.03 -26.47 3.83
CA ARG A 27 15.14 -26.52 2.66
C ARG A 27 14.74 -25.11 2.20
N ALA A 28 14.39 -24.23 3.13
CA ALA A 28 14.02 -22.84 2.84
C ALA A 28 15.16 -22.07 2.18
N LYS A 29 16.38 -22.14 2.73
CA LYS A 29 17.59 -21.54 2.10
C LYS A 29 17.79 -22.07 0.69
N SER A 30 17.74 -23.39 0.50
CA SER A 30 17.94 -23.99 -0.82
C SER A 30 16.89 -23.59 -1.83
N ARG A 31 15.61 -23.42 -1.43
CA ARG A 31 14.53 -23.03 -2.34
C ARG A 31 14.58 -21.52 -2.63
N TYR A 32 14.81 -20.68 -1.63
CA TYR A 32 14.95 -19.23 -1.83
C TYR A 32 16.22 -18.83 -2.58
N ALA A 33 17.25 -19.68 -2.62
CA ALA A 33 18.42 -19.49 -3.48
C ALA A 33 18.09 -19.40 -4.99
N CYS A 34 16.85 -19.70 -5.39
CA CYS A 34 16.35 -19.36 -6.72
C CYS A 34 16.51 -17.85 -7.04
N PHE A 35 16.23 -16.98 -6.05
CA PHE A 35 16.32 -15.52 -6.22
C PHE A 35 17.76 -15.02 -6.30
N ASP A 36 18.71 -15.69 -5.65
CA ASP A 36 20.12 -15.28 -5.61
C ASP A 36 20.76 -15.18 -7.00
N ARG A 37 20.22 -15.91 -7.99
CA ARG A 37 20.65 -15.88 -9.39
C ARG A 37 20.48 -14.50 -10.04
N PHE A 38 19.61 -13.68 -9.49
CA PHE A 38 19.25 -12.35 -10.01
C PHE A 38 19.84 -11.23 -9.13
N GLY A 39 20.56 -11.57 -8.06
CA GLY A 39 21.11 -10.62 -7.11
C GLY A 39 20.07 -10.04 -6.16
N ALA A 40 20.41 -8.92 -5.53
CA ALA A 40 19.52 -8.22 -4.59
C ALA A 40 18.51 -7.28 -5.28
N ASP A 41 18.67 -7.05 -6.59
CA ASP A 41 17.80 -6.17 -7.37
C ASP A 41 16.59 -6.96 -7.89
N THR A 42 15.43 -6.67 -7.33
CA THR A 42 14.16 -7.28 -7.75
C THR A 42 13.76 -6.92 -9.17
N MET A 43 14.25 -5.79 -9.72
CA MET A 43 14.01 -5.43 -11.11
C MET A 43 14.74 -6.36 -12.08
N ALA A 44 15.94 -6.83 -11.71
CA ALA A 44 16.66 -7.84 -12.49
C ALA A 44 15.86 -9.16 -12.57
N TYR A 45 15.27 -9.60 -11.46
CA TYR A 45 14.35 -10.75 -11.45
C TYR A 45 13.13 -10.51 -12.35
N ALA A 46 12.46 -9.37 -12.17
CA ALA A 46 11.27 -8.99 -12.93
C ALA A 46 11.54 -9.03 -14.44
N TYR A 47 12.66 -8.45 -14.88
CA TYR A 47 13.05 -8.41 -16.29
C TYR A 47 13.35 -9.82 -16.82
N ALA A 48 14.19 -10.57 -16.12
CA ALA A 48 14.64 -11.89 -16.56
C ALA A 48 13.48 -12.89 -16.68
N VAL A 49 12.54 -12.89 -15.74
CA VAL A 49 11.42 -13.84 -15.73
C VAL A 49 10.24 -13.33 -16.56
N GLY A 50 9.93 -12.04 -16.50
CA GLY A 50 8.80 -11.47 -17.24
C GLY A 50 9.05 -11.41 -18.75
N VAL A 51 10.25 -10.99 -19.16
CA VAL A 51 10.55 -10.73 -20.59
C VAL A 51 11.74 -11.57 -21.07
N GLY A 52 12.69 -11.86 -20.19
CA GLY A 52 13.97 -12.52 -20.53
C GLY A 52 13.91 -14.05 -20.68
N GLY A 53 12.75 -14.68 -20.49
CA GLY A 53 12.58 -16.14 -20.67
C GLY A 53 13.20 -17.02 -19.58
N ALA A 54 13.68 -16.43 -18.46
CA ALA A 54 14.17 -17.18 -17.32
C ALA A 54 13.02 -17.90 -16.59
N SER A 55 13.31 -19.07 -16.01
CA SER A 55 12.34 -19.77 -15.16
C SER A 55 12.03 -18.95 -13.90
N SER A 56 10.76 -18.93 -13.49
CA SER A 56 10.33 -18.23 -12.29
C SER A 56 10.71 -18.97 -11.00
N CYS A 57 10.70 -18.23 -9.89
CA CYS A 57 10.86 -18.77 -8.54
C CYS A 57 9.51 -19.07 -7.86
N ALA A 58 8.40 -19.07 -8.60
CA ALA A 58 7.04 -19.24 -8.08
C ALA A 58 6.88 -20.53 -7.26
N ASP A 59 7.29 -21.67 -7.82
CA ASP A 59 7.16 -22.97 -7.16
C ASP A 59 7.99 -23.04 -5.87
N ALA A 60 9.18 -22.43 -5.88
CA ALA A 60 10.03 -22.33 -4.70
C ALA A 60 9.37 -21.47 -3.61
N ALA A 61 8.83 -20.30 -3.96
CA ALA A 61 8.16 -19.41 -3.01
C ALA A 61 6.89 -20.05 -2.42
N VAL A 62 6.02 -20.60 -3.28
CA VAL A 62 4.76 -21.24 -2.87
C VAL A 62 5.00 -22.50 -2.04
N SER A 63 6.01 -23.30 -2.36
CA SER A 63 6.30 -24.52 -1.58
C SER A 63 6.74 -24.19 -0.15
N ILE A 64 7.53 -23.14 0.05
CA ILE A 64 7.90 -22.68 1.40
C ILE A 64 6.70 -22.11 2.15
N LEU A 65 5.87 -21.29 1.50
CA LEU A 65 4.63 -20.80 2.12
C LEU A 65 3.75 -21.97 2.59
N LYS A 66 3.54 -22.99 1.74
CA LYS A 66 2.74 -24.18 2.10
C LYS A 66 3.34 -24.95 3.27
N GLU A 67 4.66 -25.08 3.34
CA GLU A 67 5.36 -25.78 4.42
C GLU A 67 5.22 -25.02 5.75
N VAL A 68 5.51 -23.71 5.76
CA VAL A 68 5.40 -22.85 6.95
C VAL A 68 3.95 -22.78 7.44
N VAL A 69 2.97 -22.67 6.55
CA VAL A 69 1.55 -22.65 6.94
C VAL A 69 1.12 -23.97 7.56
N ARG A 70 1.48 -25.11 6.95
CA ARG A 70 1.09 -26.44 7.40
C ARG A 70 1.63 -26.78 8.79
N ASN A 71 2.89 -26.43 9.04
CA ASN A 71 3.61 -26.84 10.25
C ASN A 71 3.62 -25.74 11.33
N ALA A 72 2.86 -24.65 11.16
CA ALA A 72 2.95 -23.50 12.06
C ALA A 72 2.65 -23.80 13.53
N SER A 73 1.69 -24.70 13.82
CA SER A 73 1.42 -25.08 15.22
C SER A 73 2.62 -25.78 15.83
N GLU A 74 3.17 -26.77 15.13
CA GLU A 74 4.34 -27.55 15.56
C GLU A 74 5.56 -26.65 15.76
N TYR A 75 5.83 -25.76 14.79
CA TYR A 75 6.92 -24.79 14.89
C TYR A 75 6.74 -23.81 16.04
N GLY A 76 5.50 -23.37 16.30
CA GLY A 76 5.20 -22.49 17.42
C GLY A 76 5.40 -23.18 18.77
N GLU A 77 4.91 -24.42 18.90
CA GLU A 77 5.06 -25.25 20.11
C GLU A 77 6.53 -25.57 20.42
N ALA A 78 7.36 -25.75 19.40
CA ALA A 78 8.80 -26.04 19.56
C ALA A 78 9.61 -24.88 20.15
N LEU A 79 9.11 -23.64 20.10
CA LEU A 79 9.85 -22.45 20.55
C LEU A 79 9.52 -22.04 21.97
N ASP A 80 8.31 -21.51 22.20
CA ASP A 80 7.95 -20.85 23.48
C ASP A 80 6.43 -20.61 23.58
N GLY A 81 5.63 -21.68 23.49
CA GLY A 81 4.17 -21.64 23.68
C GLY A 81 3.48 -20.52 22.88
N GLU A 82 2.83 -19.58 23.58
CA GLU A 82 2.10 -18.47 22.96
C GLU A 82 2.99 -17.52 22.14
N LYS A 83 4.21 -17.23 22.63
CA LYS A 83 5.18 -16.41 21.90
C LYS A 83 5.68 -17.14 20.65
N GLY A 84 5.84 -18.45 20.73
CA GLY A 84 6.13 -19.29 19.58
C GLY A 84 5.02 -19.22 18.52
N GLN A 85 3.75 -19.24 18.92
CA GLN A 85 2.61 -19.08 18.00
C GLN A 85 2.58 -17.70 17.31
N GLU A 86 2.96 -16.63 18.01
CA GLU A 86 3.13 -15.30 17.38
C GLU A 86 4.24 -15.30 16.33
N LEU A 87 5.39 -15.90 16.66
CA LEU A 87 6.52 -15.99 15.72
C LEU A 87 6.16 -16.88 14.51
N ALA A 88 5.41 -17.96 14.72
CA ALA A 88 4.90 -18.81 13.66
C ALA A 88 4.00 -18.03 12.69
N PHE A 89 3.06 -17.25 13.23
CA PHE A 89 2.20 -16.38 12.41
C PHE A 89 3.01 -15.32 11.65
N ALA A 90 3.98 -14.67 12.31
CA ALA A 90 4.87 -13.72 11.65
C ALA A 90 5.66 -14.37 10.49
N ALA A 91 6.14 -15.61 10.67
CA ALA A 91 6.81 -16.37 9.62
C ALA A 91 5.86 -16.72 8.46
N GLN A 92 4.61 -17.09 8.73
CA GLN A 92 3.58 -17.29 7.70
C GLN A 92 3.35 -16.01 6.89
N CYS A 93 3.19 -14.87 7.55
CA CYS A 93 3.02 -13.58 6.87
C CYS A 93 4.23 -13.23 5.99
N ASN A 94 5.46 -13.46 6.47
CA ASN A 94 6.66 -13.22 5.67
C ASN A 94 6.75 -14.18 4.48
N ALA A 95 6.42 -15.47 4.65
CA ALA A 95 6.40 -16.42 3.54
C ALA A 95 5.33 -16.04 2.50
N ALA A 96 4.20 -15.51 2.95
CA ALA A 96 3.15 -15.00 2.06
C ALA A 96 3.62 -13.77 1.28
N VAL A 97 4.35 -12.85 1.93
CA VAL A 97 4.98 -11.70 1.26
C VAL A 97 5.96 -12.16 0.18
N VAL A 98 6.80 -13.17 0.44
CA VAL A 98 7.73 -13.68 -0.58
C VAL A 98 6.98 -14.25 -1.79
N SER A 99 5.89 -15.00 -1.55
CA SER A 99 5.05 -15.53 -2.63
C SER A 99 4.33 -14.42 -3.41
N GLY A 100 3.79 -13.40 -2.71
CA GLY A 100 3.13 -12.26 -3.32
C GLY A 100 4.11 -11.38 -4.11
N ALA A 101 5.32 -11.17 -3.58
CA ALA A 101 6.40 -10.45 -4.23
C ALA A 101 6.85 -11.14 -5.51
N GLU A 102 7.04 -12.48 -5.48
CA GLU A 102 7.33 -13.26 -6.67
C GLU A 102 6.28 -13.02 -7.76
N GLN A 103 5.00 -13.15 -7.39
CA GLN A 103 3.90 -12.96 -8.32
C GLN A 103 3.88 -11.52 -8.86
N TYR A 104 4.10 -10.53 -8.01
CA TYR A 104 4.17 -9.12 -8.38
C TYR A 104 5.28 -8.86 -9.41
N TYR A 105 6.54 -9.20 -9.08
CA TYR A 105 7.69 -8.91 -9.94
C TYR A 105 7.67 -9.70 -11.24
N ARG A 106 7.20 -10.96 -11.21
CA ARG A 106 7.01 -11.75 -12.44
C ARG A 106 6.02 -11.11 -13.41
N ASN A 107 5.02 -10.41 -12.89
CA ASN A 107 3.99 -9.76 -13.70
C ASN A 107 4.29 -8.27 -14.01
N MET A 108 5.45 -7.76 -13.60
CA MET A 108 5.76 -6.32 -13.61
C MET A 108 5.69 -5.66 -14.99
N PHE A 109 5.96 -6.41 -16.06
CA PHE A 109 6.01 -5.91 -17.44
C PHE A 109 4.73 -6.18 -18.25
N PHE A 110 3.68 -6.72 -17.63
CA PHE A 110 2.47 -7.17 -18.33
C PHE A 110 1.23 -6.28 -18.10
N GLY A 111 1.36 -5.18 -17.36
CA GLY A 111 0.29 -4.20 -17.13
C GLY A 111 0.35 -3.59 -15.74
N ASP A 112 0.18 -2.27 -15.66
CA ASP A 112 0.16 -1.54 -14.38
C ASP A 112 -1.03 -2.00 -13.53
N GLU A 113 -2.20 -2.18 -14.15
CA GLU A 113 -3.43 -2.65 -13.50
C GLU A 113 -3.28 -4.05 -12.91
N LEU A 114 -2.53 -4.93 -13.57
CA LEU A 114 -2.29 -6.30 -13.10
C LEU A 114 -1.46 -6.28 -11.81
N THR A 115 -0.37 -5.52 -11.80
CA THR A 115 0.54 -5.46 -10.66
C THR A 115 -0.09 -4.70 -9.49
N TRP A 116 -0.88 -3.66 -9.78
CA TRP A 116 -1.72 -2.96 -8.80
C TRP A 116 -2.69 -3.93 -8.14
N ASN A 117 -3.43 -4.69 -8.94
CA ASN A 117 -4.42 -5.64 -8.43
C ASN A 117 -3.80 -6.77 -7.60
N ILE A 118 -2.65 -7.31 -8.02
CA ILE A 118 -1.91 -8.32 -7.24
C ILE A 118 -1.55 -7.75 -5.85
N ARG A 119 -1.08 -6.51 -5.80
CA ARG A 119 -0.64 -5.86 -4.56
C ARG A 119 -1.81 -5.63 -3.60
N ASP A 120 -2.90 -5.03 -4.06
CA ASP A 120 -4.06 -4.76 -3.19
C ASP A 120 -4.83 -6.02 -2.79
N SER A 121 -4.88 -7.05 -3.65
CA SER A 121 -5.38 -8.37 -3.26
C SER A 121 -4.53 -8.99 -2.15
N HIS A 122 -3.20 -8.91 -2.26
CA HIS A 122 -2.30 -9.40 -1.22
C HIS A 122 -2.48 -8.64 0.11
N PHE A 123 -2.83 -7.35 0.06
CA PHE A 123 -3.16 -6.61 1.27
C PHE A 123 -4.43 -7.17 1.93
N LEU A 124 -5.48 -7.46 1.16
CA LEU A 124 -6.70 -8.07 1.70
C LEU A 124 -6.40 -9.43 2.35
N ASP A 125 -5.61 -10.30 1.70
CA ASP A 125 -5.19 -11.59 2.25
C ASP A 125 -4.49 -11.41 3.61
N THR A 126 -3.59 -10.40 3.69
CA THR A 126 -2.91 -10.05 4.95
C THR A 126 -3.90 -9.59 6.02
N VAL A 127 -4.87 -8.73 5.68
CA VAL A 127 -5.90 -8.24 6.61
C VAL A 127 -6.75 -9.40 7.13
N GLN A 128 -7.15 -10.33 6.26
CA GLN A 128 -7.91 -11.51 6.64
C GLN A 128 -7.11 -12.43 7.56
N ALA A 129 -5.83 -12.67 7.24
CA ALA A 129 -4.93 -13.48 8.06
C ALA A 129 -4.74 -12.87 9.46
N ILE A 130 -4.46 -11.56 9.56
CA ILE A 130 -4.31 -10.85 10.85
C ILE A 130 -5.60 -10.91 11.65
N ARG A 131 -6.75 -10.62 11.01
CA ARG A 131 -8.05 -10.67 11.67
C ARG A 131 -8.36 -12.07 12.20
N GLN A 132 -8.10 -13.11 11.41
CA GLN A 132 -8.29 -14.51 11.81
C GLN A 132 -7.39 -14.88 12.99
N HIS A 133 -6.11 -14.52 12.92
CA HIS A 133 -5.14 -14.77 13.99
C HIS A 133 -5.55 -14.12 15.31
N LEU A 134 -5.89 -12.82 15.27
CA LEU A 134 -6.34 -12.08 16.45
C LEU A 134 -7.67 -12.60 17.00
N SER A 135 -8.54 -13.15 16.16
CA SER A 135 -9.84 -13.69 16.59
C SER A 135 -9.69 -14.95 17.45
N ARG A 136 -8.59 -15.71 17.32
CA ARG A 136 -8.36 -16.94 18.10
C ARG A 136 -8.29 -16.68 19.62
N ARG A 137 -7.94 -15.46 20.02
CA ARG A 137 -7.80 -15.05 21.43
C ARG A 137 -8.96 -14.21 21.94
N ARG A 138 -10.03 -14.06 21.15
CA ARG A 138 -11.19 -13.24 21.51
C ARG A 138 -12.46 -14.08 21.54
N PRO A 139 -13.43 -13.74 22.41
CA PRO A 139 -14.78 -14.25 22.33
C PRO A 139 -15.40 -14.00 20.94
N ALA A 140 -16.30 -14.88 20.51
CA ALA A 140 -16.92 -14.81 19.19
C ALA A 140 -17.75 -13.53 18.96
N ASP A 141 -18.23 -12.91 20.03
CA ASP A 141 -19.03 -11.68 20.04
C ASP A 141 -18.18 -10.39 20.11
N ASP A 142 -16.86 -10.48 20.31
CA ASP A 142 -15.94 -9.33 20.28
C ASP A 142 -14.83 -9.53 19.21
N PRO A 143 -15.18 -9.44 17.91
CA PRO A 143 -14.18 -9.58 16.85
C PRO A 143 -13.14 -8.44 16.89
N PRO A 144 -11.88 -8.71 16.54
CA PRO A 144 -10.84 -7.69 16.52
C PRO A 144 -11.15 -6.57 15.53
N ARG A 145 -10.81 -5.35 15.91
CA ARG A 145 -10.91 -4.13 15.10
C ARG A 145 -9.52 -3.78 14.58
N LEU A 146 -9.44 -3.39 13.30
CA LEU A 146 -8.19 -3.06 12.62
C LEU A 146 -8.27 -1.62 12.10
N VAL A 147 -7.17 -0.89 12.20
CA VAL A 147 -6.98 0.39 11.53
C VAL A 147 -5.94 0.18 10.44
N LEU A 148 -6.32 0.43 9.19
CA LEU A 148 -5.45 0.32 8.03
C LEU A 148 -5.01 1.72 7.65
N TRP A 149 -3.70 1.98 7.70
CA TRP A 149 -3.12 3.25 7.33
C TRP A 149 -2.39 3.11 5.99
N ALA A 150 -2.93 3.74 4.97
CA ALA A 150 -2.40 3.70 3.60
C ALA A 150 -2.84 4.97 2.84
N HIS A 151 -2.31 5.16 1.65
CA HIS A 151 -2.64 6.29 0.79
C HIS A 151 -4.10 6.20 0.29
N ASN A 152 -4.76 7.34 -0.02
CA ASN A 152 -6.17 7.40 -0.48
C ASN A 152 -6.46 6.44 -1.64
N SER A 153 -5.53 6.31 -2.59
CA SER A 153 -5.66 5.39 -3.74
C SER A 153 -5.88 3.93 -3.32
N HIS A 154 -5.42 3.54 -2.14
CA HIS A 154 -5.62 2.21 -1.56
C HIS A 154 -6.88 2.14 -0.67
N LEU A 155 -7.23 3.21 0.04
CA LEU A 155 -8.25 3.19 1.11
C LEU A 155 -9.66 3.59 0.69
N GLY A 156 -9.84 4.18 -0.50
CA GLY A 156 -11.18 4.46 -1.05
C GLY A 156 -11.92 3.21 -1.53
N ASP A 157 -13.10 3.38 -2.11
CA ASP A 157 -13.75 2.35 -2.92
C ASP A 157 -13.47 2.61 -4.40
N ALA A 158 -12.55 1.83 -4.98
CA ALA A 158 -12.07 2.08 -6.34
C ALA A 158 -13.18 2.05 -7.41
N ARG A 159 -14.31 1.36 -7.17
CA ARG A 159 -15.48 1.35 -8.09
C ARG A 159 -16.07 2.74 -8.32
N ALA A 160 -15.83 3.66 -7.39
CA ALA A 160 -16.24 5.07 -7.47
C ALA A 160 -15.17 5.98 -8.11
N THR A 161 -14.15 5.43 -8.76
CA THR A 161 -13.01 6.19 -9.30
C THR A 161 -12.70 5.74 -10.74
N ASP A 162 -11.99 6.57 -11.51
CA ASP A 162 -11.46 6.18 -12.81
C ASP A 162 -10.54 4.95 -12.74
N MET A 163 -9.85 4.72 -11.61
CA MET A 163 -9.00 3.54 -11.39
C MET A 163 -9.84 2.26 -11.53
N GLY A 164 -10.95 2.15 -10.79
CA GLY A 164 -11.84 0.99 -10.92
C GLY A 164 -12.65 0.99 -12.22
N GLN A 165 -13.22 2.11 -12.62
CA GLN A 165 -14.17 2.16 -13.75
C GLN A 165 -13.50 2.06 -15.12
N ARG A 166 -12.28 2.58 -15.28
CA ARG A 166 -11.60 2.66 -16.59
C ARG A 166 -10.37 1.78 -16.70
N ARG A 167 -9.67 1.54 -15.58
CA ARG A 167 -8.41 0.76 -15.58
C ARG A 167 -8.57 -0.66 -15.05
N GLY A 168 -9.74 -0.98 -14.46
CA GLY A 168 -9.97 -2.28 -13.84
C GLY A 168 -9.13 -2.50 -12.59
N GLU A 169 -8.67 -1.42 -11.95
CA GLU A 169 -7.89 -1.44 -10.71
C GLU A 169 -8.83 -1.53 -9.50
N HIS A 170 -8.63 -2.52 -8.63
CA HIS A 170 -9.27 -2.56 -7.32
C HIS A 170 -8.32 -2.04 -6.24
N ASN A 171 -8.87 -1.76 -5.06
CA ASN A 171 -8.06 -1.37 -3.91
C ASN A 171 -8.53 -2.01 -2.60
N ILE A 172 -7.68 -1.99 -1.57
CA ILE A 172 -7.97 -2.66 -0.30
C ILE A 172 -9.24 -2.11 0.37
N GLY A 173 -9.57 -0.83 0.21
CA GLY A 173 -10.81 -0.24 0.73
C GLY A 173 -12.07 -0.86 0.11
N GLN A 174 -12.10 -1.00 -1.23
CA GLN A 174 -13.14 -1.76 -1.93
C GLN A 174 -13.16 -3.22 -1.50
N LEU A 175 -12.01 -3.90 -1.52
CA LEU A 175 -11.90 -5.33 -1.24
C LEU A 175 -12.34 -5.67 0.19
N CYS A 176 -12.03 -4.80 1.16
CA CYS A 176 -12.54 -4.93 2.52
C CYS A 176 -14.06 -4.80 2.58
N ARG A 177 -14.66 -3.83 1.85
CA ARG A 177 -16.11 -3.66 1.79
C ARG A 177 -16.79 -4.89 1.18
N GLU A 178 -16.21 -5.50 0.16
CA GLU A 178 -16.71 -6.73 -0.46
C GLU A 178 -16.59 -7.93 0.48
N ALA A 179 -15.46 -8.08 1.19
CA ALA A 179 -15.22 -9.20 2.08
C ALA A 179 -15.98 -9.11 3.42
N PHE A 180 -16.13 -7.92 3.99
CA PHE A 180 -16.67 -7.73 5.34
C PHE A 180 -18.02 -7.00 5.40
N GLY A 181 -18.42 -6.37 4.29
CA GLY A 181 -19.67 -5.62 4.16
C GLY A 181 -19.56 -4.16 4.61
N MET A 182 -20.35 -3.30 3.96
CA MET A 182 -20.38 -1.83 4.15
C MET A 182 -20.57 -1.37 5.60
N LYS A 183 -21.27 -2.15 6.44
CA LYS A 183 -21.51 -1.79 7.85
C LYS A 183 -20.29 -2.01 8.75
N LYS A 184 -19.34 -2.85 8.32
CA LYS A 184 -18.16 -3.26 9.12
C LYS A 184 -16.87 -2.55 8.69
N VAL A 185 -16.92 -1.80 7.60
CA VAL A 185 -15.78 -1.08 7.03
C VAL A 185 -16.11 0.41 7.00
N TYR A 186 -15.12 1.25 7.27
CA TYR A 186 -15.26 2.70 7.25
C TYR A 186 -14.01 3.31 6.60
N ASN A 187 -14.17 3.85 5.41
CA ASN A 187 -13.09 4.43 4.61
C ASN A 187 -12.98 5.92 4.93
N ILE A 188 -11.78 6.38 5.28
CA ILE A 188 -11.49 7.78 5.60
C ILE A 188 -10.47 8.30 4.60
N GLY A 189 -10.87 9.32 3.83
CA GLY A 189 -10.01 10.00 2.85
C GLY A 189 -9.44 11.31 3.39
N PHE A 190 -8.28 11.71 2.88
CA PHE A 190 -7.66 13.00 3.20
C PHE A 190 -7.51 13.86 1.94
N THR A 191 -7.82 15.15 2.04
CA THR A 191 -7.69 16.10 0.93
C THR A 191 -6.97 17.35 1.40
N THR A 192 -6.29 18.03 0.47
CA THR A 192 -5.61 19.30 0.75
C THR A 192 -5.68 20.23 -0.44
N HIS A 193 -5.65 21.54 -0.28
CA HIS A 193 -5.63 22.49 -1.41
C HIS A 193 -4.20 22.86 -1.83
N THR A 194 -3.32 23.18 -0.88
CA THR A 194 -1.94 23.61 -1.14
C THR A 194 -1.02 23.28 0.04
N GLY A 195 0.18 23.87 0.08
CA GLY A 195 1.16 23.68 1.15
C GLY A 195 2.45 23.04 0.64
N THR A 196 3.08 22.22 1.47
CA THR A 196 4.30 21.49 1.13
C THR A 196 4.18 20.01 1.47
N VAL A 197 4.89 19.17 0.73
CA VAL A 197 4.89 17.71 0.89
C VAL A 197 6.32 17.17 0.84
N SER A 198 6.54 16.06 1.53
CA SER A 198 7.77 15.27 1.48
C SER A 198 7.62 14.20 0.41
N ALA A 199 8.20 14.42 -0.77
CA ALA A 199 8.06 13.50 -1.90
C ALA A 199 9.30 13.49 -2.80
N ALA A 200 9.48 12.41 -3.55
CA ALA A 200 10.53 12.26 -4.55
C ALA A 200 10.05 12.72 -5.94
N ASP A 201 10.97 12.87 -6.89
CA ASP A 201 10.64 13.06 -8.32
C ASP A 201 10.26 11.72 -8.98
N ASP A 202 10.99 10.66 -8.63
CA ASP A 202 10.84 9.29 -9.13
C ASP A 202 11.19 8.26 -8.05
N TRP A 203 10.88 6.99 -8.34
CA TRP A 203 11.33 5.86 -7.51
C TRP A 203 12.87 5.88 -7.37
N ASP A 204 13.34 5.49 -6.19
CA ASP A 204 14.76 5.45 -5.82
C ASP A 204 15.52 6.79 -5.91
N THR A 205 14.79 7.91 -6.01
CA THR A 205 15.38 9.26 -5.91
C THR A 205 15.19 9.86 -4.51
N PRO A 206 16.07 10.76 -4.06
CA PRO A 206 15.97 11.35 -2.72
C PRO A 206 14.66 12.09 -2.47
N VAL A 207 14.13 11.97 -1.25
CA VAL A 207 12.95 12.74 -0.80
C VAL A 207 13.30 14.23 -0.71
N GLN A 208 12.37 15.08 -1.14
CA GLN A 208 12.51 16.53 -1.14
C GLN A 208 11.28 17.17 -0.47
N CYS A 209 11.46 18.38 0.07
CA CYS A 209 10.35 19.26 0.42
C CYS A 209 9.86 19.95 -0.87
N LYS A 210 8.62 19.67 -1.29
CA LYS A 210 8.07 20.15 -2.57
C LYS A 210 6.84 21.02 -2.32
N GLN A 211 6.75 22.12 -3.05
CA GLN A 211 5.57 22.99 -3.03
C GLN A 211 4.41 22.29 -3.74
N VAL A 212 3.31 22.09 -3.01
CA VAL A 212 2.06 21.55 -3.55
C VAL A 212 1.36 22.66 -4.31
N ARG A 213 1.10 22.43 -5.61
CA ARG A 213 0.34 23.37 -6.44
C ARG A 213 -1.05 23.58 -5.84
N LYS A 214 -1.61 24.77 -6.02
CA LYS A 214 -3.01 25.03 -5.69
C LYS A 214 -3.90 24.05 -6.44
N SER A 215 -4.89 23.49 -5.76
CA SER A 215 -5.76 22.50 -6.38
C SER A 215 -6.50 23.04 -7.59
N MET A 216 -6.73 22.15 -8.55
CA MET A 216 -7.28 22.48 -9.86
C MET A 216 -8.77 22.86 -9.78
N PRO A 217 -9.25 23.89 -10.49
CA PRO A 217 -10.69 24.13 -10.64
C PRO A 217 -11.42 22.87 -11.14
N GLY A 218 -12.57 22.55 -10.55
CA GLY A 218 -13.29 21.30 -10.82
C GLY A 218 -12.79 20.08 -10.04
N SER A 219 -11.88 20.27 -9.07
CA SER A 219 -11.52 19.25 -8.08
C SER A 219 -12.26 19.42 -6.76
N TYR A 220 -12.42 18.32 -6.02
CA TYR A 220 -12.99 18.35 -4.67
C TYR A 220 -12.15 19.22 -3.73
N GLU A 221 -10.82 19.16 -3.84
CA GLU A 221 -9.93 20.02 -3.04
C GLU A 221 -10.19 21.51 -3.32
N HIS A 222 -10.46 21.88 -4.57
CA HIS A 222 -10.77 23.27 -4.93
C HIS A 222 -12.16 23.68 -4.44
N LEU A 223 -13.14 22.78 -4.55
CA LEU A 223 -14.48 23.00 -4.00
C LEU A 223 -14.43 23.24 -2.48
N PHE A 224 -13.65 22.43 -1.76
CA PHE A 224 -13.44 22.54 -0.33
C PHE A 224 -12.72 23.84 0.06
N HIS A 225 -11.66 24.22 -0.65
CA HIS A 225 -11.02 25.53 -0.47
C HIS A 225 -12.02 26.69 -0.61
N LYS A 226 -12.90 26.62 -1.63
CA LYS A 226 -13.91 27.65 -1.90
C LYS A 226 -14.99 27.76 -0.84
N ALA A 227 -15.16 26.74 0.01
CA ALA A 227 -16.06 26.82 1.17
C ALA A 227 -15.55 27.78 2.26
N GLY A 228 -14.28 28.19 2.22
CA GLY A 228 -13.71 29.20 3.11
C GLY A 228 -13.39 28.72 4.53
N MET A 229 -13.40 27.40 4.76
CA MET A 229 -13.01 26.77 6.03
C MET A 229 -11.65 26.11 5.85
N SER A 230 -10.69 26.37 6.76
CA SER A 230 -9.33 25.84 6.63
C SER A 230 -9.27 24.33 6.81
N ASP A 231 -9.88 23.82 7.89
CA ASP A 231 -9.75 22.42 8.27
C ASP A 231 -11.10 21.90 8.76
N PHE A 232 -11.53 20.78 8.22
CA PHE A 232 -12.81 20.17 8.59
C PHE A 232 -12.84 18.67 8.27
N ALA A 233 -13.78 17.97 8.91
CA ALA A 233 -14.13 16.60 8.56
C ALA A 233 -15.60 16.54 8.15
N LEU A 234 -15.89 15.86 7.04
CA LEU A 234 -17.24 15.59 6.55
C LEU A 234 -17.55 14.11 6.74
N ASP A 235 -18.56 13.80 7.56
CA ASP A 235 -19.15 12.47 7.59
C ASP A 235 -20.11 12.32 6.40
N LEU A 236 -19.68 11.58 5.38
CA LEU A 236 -20.43 11.39 4.13
C LEU A 236 -21.45 10.26 4.25
N ARG A 237 -21.28 9.35 5.24
CA ARG A 237 -22.18 8.23 5.49
C ARG A 237 -23.31 8.60 6.45
N GLY A 238 -22.98 9.28 7.55
CA GLY A 238 -23.92 9.63 8.62
C GLY A 238 -24.36 11.10 8.63
N GLY A 239 -23.78 11.94 7.76
CA GLY A 239 -24.05 13.38 7.73
C GLY A 239 -25.26 13.80 6.90
N SER A 240 -25.29 15.08 6.53
CA SER A 240 -26.40 15.69 5.80
C SER A 240 -26.56 15.09 4.39
N GLN A 241 -27.78 14.63 4.08
CA GLN A 241 -28.12 14.12 2.75
C GLN A 241 -27.97 15.20 1.67
N ASP A 242 -28.28 16.46 1.99
CA ASP A 242 -28.12 17.59 1.06
C ASP A 242 -26.64 17.83 0.73
N LEU A 243 -25.75 17.67 1.72
CA LEU A 243 -24.31 17.77 1.51
C LEU A 243 -23.81 16.63 0.63
N THR A 244 -24.19 15.39 0.96
CA THR A 244 -23.82 14.22 0.16
C THR A 244 -24.32 14.35 -1.27
N ALA A 245 -25.55 14.83 -1.48
CA ALA A 245 -26.11 15.11 -2.80
C ALA A 245 -25.36 16.22 -3.54
N ALA A 246 -24.97 17.30 -2.86
CA ALA A 246 -24.20 18.39 -3.45
C ALA A 246 -22.78 17.97 -3.88
N LEU A 247 -22.25 16.88 -3.29
CA LEU A 247 -20.94 16.31 -3.62
C LEU A 247 -21.04 15.15 -4.64
N GLN A 248 -22.24 14.82 -5.11
CA GLN A 248 -22.42 13.81 -6.16
C GLN A 248 -21.87 14.29 -7.50
N GLY A 249 -21.42 13.32 -8.29
CA GLY A 249 -20.92 13.53 -9.65
C GLY A 249 -19.39 13.45 -9.72
N PRO A 250 -18.85 13.11 -10.91
CA PRO A 250 -17.43 12.93 -11.08
C PRO A 250 -16.71 14.28 -11.05
N LEU A 251 -15.99 14.56 -9.97
CA LEU A 251 -15.02 15.65 -9.90
C LEU A 251 -13.60 15.09 -9.83
N LEU A 252 -12.63 15.95 -10.07
CA LEU A 252 -11.23 15.58 -9.91
C LEU A 252 -10.89 15.39 -8.43
N GLU A 253 -10.11 14.36 -8.13
CA GLU A 253 -9.46 14.17 -6.83
C GLU A 253 -7.95 14.07 -7.01
N ARG A 254 -7.22 14.70 -6.08
CA ARG A 254 -5.77 14.69 -6.06
C ARG A 254 -5.21 13.54 -5.21
N ALA A 255 -4.26 12.82 -5.79
CA ALA A 255 -3.53 11.71 -5.19
C ALA A 255 -2.02 11.94 -5.29
N ILE A 256 -1.44 12.60 -4.26
CA ILE A 256 0.01 12.76 -4.11
C ILE A 256 0.52 11.71 -3.11
N GLY A 257 1.30 10.76 -3.61
CA GLY A 257 1.94 9.73 -2.79
C GLY A 257 3.42 10.04 -2.50
N VAL A 258 4.23 8.99 -2.44
CA VAL A 258 5.70 9.08 -2.25
C VAL A 258 6.42 9.80 -3.40
N ILE A 259 5.77 9.89 -4.56
CA ILE A 259 6.23 10.63 -5.74
C ILE A 259 5.27 11.80 -5.98
N TYR A 260 5.83 12.98 -6.28
CA TYR A 260 5.05 14.14 -6.70
C TYR A 260 5.67 14.82 -7.92
N ARG A 261 4.92 14.90 -9.03
CA ARG A 261 5.35 15.51 -10.29
C ARG A 261 4.52 16.77 -10.60
N PRO A 262 4.92 17.95 -10.09
CA PRO A 262 4.11 19.18 -10.22
C PRO A 262 3.97 19.69 -11.67
N ARG A 263 4.94 19.38 -12.55
CA ARG A 263 4.90 19.78 -13.97
C ARG A 263 3.79 19.07 -14.74
N THR A 264 3.49 17.81 -14.38
CA THR A 264 2.49 16.95 -15.03
C THR A 264 1.33 16.59 -14.09
N GLU A 265 1.06 17.42 -13.07
CA GLU A 265 0.19 17.07 -11.93
C GLU A 265 -1.19 16.54 -12.35
N ARG A 266 -1.83 17.15 -13.34
CA ARG A 266 -3.14 16.70 -13.85
C ARG A 266 -3.10 15.26 -14.37
N GLN A 267 -2.03 14.87 -15.05
CA GLN A 267 -1.89 13.55 -15.63
C GLN A 267 -1.41 12.53 -14.59
N SER A 268 -0.50 12.96 -13.70
CA SER A 268 0.18 12.07 -12.75
C SER A 268 -0.58 11.87 -11.43
N HIS A 269 -1.35 12.86 -10.99
CA HIS A 269 -1.89 12.92 -9.62
C HIS A 269 -3.38 13.25 -9.56
N TYR A 270 -4.09 13.29 -10.68
CA TYR A 270 -5.52 13.55 -10.69
C TYR A 270 -6.28 12.49 -11.48
N PHE A 271 -7.38 12.03 -10.89
CA PHE A 271 -8.37 11.14 -11.52
C PHE A 271 -9.77 11.64 -11.20
N TYR A 272 -10.78 11.23 -11.98
CA TYR A 272 -12.17 11.50 -11.61
C TYR A 272 -12.65 10.48 -10.57
N CYS A 273 -13.43 10.96 -9.60
CA CYS A 273 -14.10 10.11 -8.63
C CYS A 273 -15.44 10.67 -8.20
N GLU A 274 -16.24 9.83 -7.56
CA GLU A 274 -17.42 10.21 -6.78
C GLU A 274 -17.09 10.08 -5.29
N LEU A 275 -16.71 11.20 -4.67
CA LEU A 275 -16.17 11.23 -3.31
C LEU A 275 -17.08 10.55 -2.26
N PRO A 276 -18.41 10.77 -2.25
CA PRO A 276 -19.28 10.13 -1.25
C PRO A 276 -19.48 8.63 -1.45
N GLN A 277 -19.19 8.09 -2.64
CA GLN A 277 -19.20 6.65 -2.87
C GLN A 277 -17.85 6.03 -2.49
N GLN A 278 -16.77 6.78 -2.67
CA GLN A 278 -15.40 6.35 -2.38
C GLN A 278 -15.13 6.26 -0.86
N PHE A 279 -15.52 7.30 -0.10
CA PHE A 279 -15.21 7.41 1.32
C PHE A 279 -16.47 7.57 2.17
N ASP A 280 -16.41 7.07 3.41
CA ASP A 280 -17.44 7.30 4.42
C ASP A 280 -17.20 8.62 5.18
N MET A 281 -15.96 9.07 5.26
CA MET A 281 -15.56 10.37 5.79
C MET A 281 -14.41 10.95 4.99
N VAL A 282 -14.38 12.28 4.86
CA VAL A 282 -13.25 13.00 4.31
C VAL A 282 -12.76 14.06 5.29
N VAL A 283 -11.45 14.07 5.54
CA VAL A 283 -10.76 15.12 6.29
C VAL A 283 -10.09 16.06 5.29
N HIS A 284 -10.41 17.33 5.36
CA HIS A 284 -9.79 18.38 4.54
C HIS A 284 -8.85 19.22 5.40
N MET A 285 -7.66 19.47 4.88
CA MET A 285 -6.69 20.44 5.41
C MET A 285 -6.26 21.36 4.28
N ASP A 286 -6.72 22.61 4.27
CA ASP A 286 -6.54 23.54 3.14
C ASP A 286 -5.04 23.76 2.81
N SER A 287 -4.21 23.85 3.85
CA SER A 287 -2.75 23.92 3.69
C SER A 287 -2.04 22.87 4.53
N THR A 288 -1.07 22.18 3.92
CA THR A 288 -0.24 21.15 4.57
C THR A 288 1.21 21.59 4.70
N ALA A 289 1.95 20.93 5.60
CA ALA A 289 3.39 21.10 5.74
C ALA A 289 4.11 19.76 5.53
N ALA A 290 5.27 19.81 4.88
CA ALA A 290 6.10 18.64 4.62
C ALA A 290 6.50 17.96 5.94
N LEU A 291 6.35 16.63 5.99
CA LEU A 291 6.80 15.82 7.12
C LEU A 291 8.31 15.88 7.26
N HIS A 292 8.80 16.07 8.47
CA HIS A 292 10.22 16.03 8.78
C HIS A 292 10.67 14.58 9.04
N PRO A 293 11.72 14.09 8.36
CA PRO A 293 12.28 12.77 8.65
C PRO A 293 12.75 12.67 10.11
N LEU A 294 12.47 11.53 10.75
CA LEU A 294 12.98 11.24 12.08
C LEU A 294 14.52 11.09 12.08
N GLU A 295 15.06 10.52 11.00
CA GLU A 295 16.49 10.42 10.74
C GLU A 295 16.90 11.40 9.64
N LYS A 296 17.86 12.29 9.95
CA LYS A 296 18.39 13.28 9.00
C LYS A 296 19.52 12.67 8.16
N THR A 297 19.22 11.63 7.38
CA THR A 297 20.21 11.01 6.48
C THR A 297 20.27 11.78 5.16
N GLY A 298 21.29 12.65 4.98
CA GLY A 298 21.53 13.35 3.71
C GLY A 298 20.56 14.51 3.41
N ARG A 299 20.80 15.22 2.30
CA ARG A 299 20.26 16.56 1.95
C ARG A 299 18.73 16.67 2.06
N TRP A 300 18.23 16.94 3.26
CA TRP A 300 16.92 17.57 3.46
C TRP A 300 17.07 19.04 3.09
N GLU A 301 17.00 19.36 1.79
CA GLU A 301 17.00 20.74 1.31
C GLU A 301 15.69 21.40 1.76
N THR A 302 15.75 22.20 2.82
CA THR A 302 14.63 22.93 3.40
C THR A 302 14.18 24.12 2.55
N ASP A 303 14.94 24.47 1.52
CA ASP A 303 14.71 25.66 0.71
C ASP A 303 14.12 25.32 -0.66
N TRP A 304 12.82 25.02 -0.67
CA TRP A 304 12.06 24.77 -1.90
C TRP A 304 12.02 25.99 -2.85
N ARG A 305 12.31 27.20 -2.33
CA ARG A 305 12.29 28.45 -3.11
C ARG A 305 13.54 28.63 -3.96
N ALA A 306 14.66 28.00 -3.58
CA ALA A 306 15.94 28.15 -4.29
C ALA A 306 15.99 27.46 -5.68
N ARG A 307 14.93 26.73 -6.09
CA ARG A 307 14.90 25.98 -7.36
C ARG A 307 14.04 26.61 -8.47
N GLU A 308 13.27 27.66 -8.21
CA GLU A 308 12.51 28.35 -9.28
C GLU A 308 13.42 29.07 -10.29
N ASP A 309 14.70 29.31 -9.94
CA ASP A 309 15.66 30.09 -10.74
C ASP A 309 16.82 29.27 -11.38
N MET A 310 16.79 27.93 -11.35
CA MET A 310 17.85 27.12 -11.96
C MET A 310 17.52 26.79 -13.43
N PRO A 311 18.26 27.32 -14.43
CA PRO A 311 18.10 26.90 -15.81
C PRO A 311 18.54 25.44 -15.99
N GLU A 312 17.80 24.70 -16.81
CA GLU A 312 18.02 23.28 -17.09
C GLU A 312 19.40 23.05 -17.71
N VAL A 313 20.15 22.10 -17.15
CA VAL A 313 21.23 21.42 -17.87
C VAL A 313 20.54 20.36 -18.73
N GLY A 314 20.64 20.52 -20.05
CA GLY A 314 19.90 19.76 -21.06
C GLY A 314 20.39 18.35 -21.33
#